data_AF-A0A968BU07-F1
#
_entry.id   AF-A0A968BU07-F1
#
_cell.length_a   1.000
_cell.length_b   1.000
_cell.length_c   1.000
_cell.angle_alpha   90.00
_cell.angle_beta   90.00
_cell.angle_gamma   90.00
#
_symmetry.space_group_name_H-M   'P 1'
#
loop_
_entity.id
_entity.type
_entity.pdbx_description
1 polymer ?
#
loop_
_entity_poly.entity_id
_entity_poly.type
_entity_poly.pdbx_seq_one_letter_code
_entity_poly.pdbx_strand_id
1 'polypeptide(L)'
;MQVIFPFTAIVGQDTMKTALILNAISPHIGGVLIRGERGTAKSTAARALAALLPEIDVVADCAFGCDPNRPERFCDDCRERVSGGENLSSNHRTTRFVDLPVSATEDRVVGTLDIEVAIKTGRKKFEPGVLAAANR
;
A
#
# COMPACT_ATOMS: atom_id res chain seq x y z
N MET A 1 4.06 19.66 0.45
CA MET A 1 2.76 19.21 -0.09
C MET A 1 2.96 18.99 -1.58
N GLN A 2 3.05 17.74 -2.05
CA GLN A 2 3.15 17.47 -3.49
C GLN A 2 1.81 17.80 -4.13
N VAL A 3 1.82 18.67 -5.14
CA VAL A 3 0.62 18.98 -5.92
C VAL A 3 0.34 17.78 -6.82
N ILE A 4 -0.78 17.09 -6.57
CA ILE A 4 -1.22 15.96 -7.39
C ILE A 4 -2.05 16.50 -8.54
N PHE A 5 -1.70 16.11 -9.77
CA PHE A 5 -2.46 16.49 -10.95
C PHE A 5 -3.81 15.74 -10.98
N PRO A 6 -4.95 16.40 -11.20
CA PRO A 6 -6.26 15.75 -11.12
C PRO A 6 -6.45 14.72 -12.24
N PHE A 7 -6.95 13.53 -11.87
CA PHE A 7 -7.13 12.39 -12.79
C PHE A 7 -8.04 12.72 -13.98
N THR A 8 -9.10 13.49 -13.71
CA THR A 8 -10.08 13.93 -14.72
C THR A 8 -9.53 14.94 -15.72
N ALA A 9 -8.46 15.68 -15.37
CA ALA A 9 -7.84 16.66 -16.26
C ALA A 9 -6.80 16.05 -17.21
N ILE A 10 -6.53 14.74 -17.12
CA ILE A 10 -5.62 14.06 -18.03
C ILE A 10 -6.30 13.99 -19.41
N VAL A 11 -5.71 14.62 -20.41
CA VAL A 11 -6.27 14.66 -21.77
C VAL A 11 -6.02 13.32 -22.50
N GLY A 12 -7.06 12.78 -23.14
CA GLY A 12 -7.01 11.51 -23.86
C GLY A 12 -6.72 10.30 -22.97
N GLN A 13 -6.00 9.31 -23.49
CA GLN A 13 -5.59 8.09 -22.77
C GLN A 13 -6.76 7.28 -22.19
N ASP A 14 -7.90 7.26 -22.88
CA ASP A 14 -9.15 6.69 -22.37
C ASP A 14 -9.03 5.20 -22.02
N THR A 15 -8.27 4.44 -22.82
CA THR A 15 -7.97 3.03 -22.52
C THR A 15 -7.20 2.87 -21.21
N MET A 16 -6.19 3.71 -20.95
CA MET A 16 -5.40 3.65 -19.72
C MET A 16 -6.26 4.05 -18.51
N LYS A 17 -7.05 5.13 -18.62
CA LYS A 17 -7.95 5.55 -17.54
C LYS A 17 -8.96 4.45 -17.22
N THR A 18 -9.59 3.88 -18.24
CA THR A 18 -10.56 2.79 -18.09
C THR A 18 -9.93 1.58 -17.40
N ALA A 19 -8.73 1.15 -17.83
CA ALA A 19 -8.03 0.03 -17.22
C ALA A 19 -7.73 0.28 -15.73
N LEU A 20 -7.26 1.49 -15.39
CA LEU A 20 -6.99 1.87 -14.00
C LEU A 20 -8.27 1.90 -13.14
N ILE A 21 -9.37 2.47 -13.66
CA ILE A 21 -10.66 2.51 -12.96
C ILE A 21 -11.20 1.09 -12.74
N LEU A 22 -11.18 0.24 -13.77
CA LEU A 22 -11.61 -1.15 -13.65
C LEU A 22 -10.81 -1.91 -12.59
N ASN A 23 -9.50 -1.69 -12.55
CA ASN A 23 -8.64 -2.31 -11.55
C ASN A 23 -8.92 -1.81 -10.13
N ALA A 24 -9.24 -0.53 -9.97
CA ALA A 24 -9.67 0.03 -8.69
C ALA A 24 -11.04 -0.54 -8.23
N ILE A 25 -11.95 -0.84 -9.16
CA ILE A 25 -13.24 -1.47 -8.86
C ILE A 25 -13.07 -2.95 -8.50
N SER A 26 -12.26 -3.68 -9.27
CA SER A 26 -12.01 -5.11 -9.05
C SER A 26 -10.52 -5.44 -9.17
N PRO A 27 -9.79 -5.50 -8.05
CA PRO A 27 -8.38 -5.88 -8.03
C PRO A 27 -8.13 -7.31 -8.55
N HIS A 28 -9.15 -8.18 -8.59
CA HIS A 28 -9.06 -9.54 -9.11
C HIS A 28 -8.77 -9.59 -10.62
N ILE A 29 -8.96 -8.48 -11.34
CA ILE A 29 -8.55 -8.34 -12.75
C ILE A 29 -7.02 -8.50 -12.88
N GLY A 30 -6.26 -8.26 -11.80
CA GLY A 30 -4.81 -8.43 -11.75
C GLY A 30 -4.10 -7.08 -11.76
N GLY A 31 -3.05 -6.95 -12.58
CA GLY A 31 -2.27 -5.71 -12.72
C GLY A 31 -2.49 -5.04 -14.08
N VAL A 32 -2.28 -3.72 -14.13
CA VAL A 32 -2.35 -2.94 -15.37
C VAL A 32 -0.94 -2.70 -15.92
N LEU A 33 -0.64 -3.22 -17.11
CA LEU A 33 0.61 -2.93 -17.82
C LEU A 33 0.42 -1.71 -18.74
N ILE A 34 1.03 -0.58 -18.38
CA ILE A 34 0.95 0.66 -19.17
C ILE A 34 2.22 0.82 -20.01
N ARG A 35 2.10 0.69 -21.34
CA ARG A 35 3.21 0.91 -22.29
C ARG A 35 3.12 2.30 -22.93
N GLY A 36 4.26 2.92 -23.18
CA GLY A 36 4.34 4.20 -23.91
C GLY A 36 5.68 4.91 -23.68
N GLU A 37 5.91 6.00 -24.40
CA GLU A 37 7.15 6.78 -24.31
C GLU A 37 7.28 7.58 -23.01
N ARG A 38 8.48 8.08 -22.70
CA ARG A 38 8.68 8.98 -21.56
C ARG A 38 7.85 10.26 -21.78
N GLY A 39 7.25 10.79 -20.71
CA GLY A 39 6.43 12.01 -20.78
C GLY A 39 4.94 11.79 -21.06
N THR A 40 4.49 10.55 -21.25
CA THR A 40 3.07 10.20 -21.48
C THR A 40 2.20 10.20 -20.22
N ALA A 41 2.64 10.80 -19.11
CA ALA A 41 1.87 10.89 -17.85
C ALA A 41 1.43 9.56 -17.20
N LYS A 42 2.06 8.42 -17.52
CA LYS A 42 1.72 7.09 -16.97
C LYS A 42 1.67 7.04 -15.44
N SER A 43 2.76 7.42 -14.78
CA SER A 43 2.83 7.44 -13.31
C SER A 43 2.02 8.59 -12.70
N THR A 44 1.85 9.69 -13.45
CA THR A 44 0.96 10.79 -13.05
C THR A 44 -0.48 10.31 -12.92
N ALA A 45 -0.99 9.55 -13.91
CA ALA A 45 -2.34 9.01 -13.88
C ALA A 45 -2.57 8.03 -12.73
N ALA A 46 -1.61 7.14 -12.47
CA ALA A 46 -1.71 6.20 -11.36
C ALA A 46 -1.72 6.90 -9.99
N ARG A 47 -0.85 7.90 -9.78
CA ARG A 47 -0.86 8.73 -8.56
C ARG A 47 -2.14 9.56 -8.41
N ALA A 48 -2.62 10.13 -9.51
CA ALA A 48 -3.84 10.91 -9.54
C ALA A 48 -5.07 10.08 -9.16
N LEU A 49 -5.14 8.82 -9.64
CA LEU A 49 -6.21 7.90 -9.25
C LEU A 49 -6.12 7.53 -7.77
N ALA A 50 -4.93 7.21 -7.26
CA ALA A 50 -4.74 6.88 -5.84
C ALA A 50 -5.20 8.03 -4.91
N ALA A 51 -4.97 9.28 -5.32
CA ALA A 51 -5.43 10.45 -4.58
C ALA A 51 -6.94 10.71 -4.66
N LEU A 52 -7.63 10.13 -5.65
CA LEU A 52 -9.07 10.25 -5.83
C LEU A 52 -9.85 9.19 -5.04
N LEU A 53 -9.19 8.08 -4.68
CA LEU A 53 -9.81 7.01 -3.91
C LEU A 53 -10.20 7.50 -2.51
N PRO A 54 -11.31 6.98 -1.95
CA PRO A 54 -11.77 7.37 -0.63
C PRO A 54 -10.75 6.98 0.44
N GLU A 55 -10.80 7.70 1.55
CA GLU A 55 -10.04 7.29 2.73
C GLU A 55 -10.46 5.90 3.22
N ILE A 56 -9.50 5.21 3.78
CA ILE A 56 -9.61 3.84 4.23
C ILE A 56 -9.42 3.75 5.74
N ASP A 57 -10.20 2.87 6.38
CA ASP A 57 -10.00 2.51 7.78
C ASP A 57 -8.78 1.62 7.94
N VAL A 58 -7.89 2.02 8.83
CA VAL A 58 -6.69 1.27 9.18
C VAL A 58 -6.50 1.23 10.69
N VAL A 59 -5.98 0.10 11.19
CA VAL A 59 -5.52 -0.02 12.58
C VAL A 59 -4.38 0.97 12.82
N ALA A 60 -4.47 1.76 13.89
CA ALA A 60 -3.43 2.69 14.30
C ALA A 60 -2.11 1.96 14.59
N ASP A 61 -1.01 2.55 14.12
CA ASP A 61 0.36 2.04 14.27
C ASP A 61 0.61 0.66 13.62
N CYS A 62 -0.30 0.18 12.77
CA CYS A 62 -0.07 -1.02 11.97
C CYS A 62 0.74 -0.68 10.72
N ALA A 63 1.92 -1.31 10.57
CA ALA A 63 2.77 -1.15 9.39
C ALA A 63 2.06 -1.51 8.08
N PHE A 64 1.19 -2.53 8.13
CA PHE A 64 0.44 -3.05 6.99
C PHE A 64 -0.89 -2.32 6.76
N GLY A 65 -1.34 -1.46 7.69
CA GLY A 65 -2.66 -0.84 7.61
C GLY A 65 -3.81 -1.86 7.59
N CYS A 66 -3.81 -2.84 8.50
CA CYS A 66 -4.90 -3.81 8.62
C CYS A 66 -6.27 -3.14 8.78
N ASP A 67 -7.30 -3.76 8.22
CA ASP A 67 -8.69 -3.28 8.30
C ASP A 67 -9.29 -3.62 9.68
N PRO A 68 -9.62 -2.63 10.54
CA PRO A 68 -10.18 -2.87 11.87
C PRO A 68 -11.46 -3.72 11.87
N ASN A 69 -12.22 -3.72 10.78
CA ASN A 69 -13.49 -4.42 10.65
C ASN A 69 -13.34 -5.89 10.20
N ARG A 70 -12.12 -6.35 9.89
CA ARG A 70 -11.84 -7.73 9.45
C ARG A 70 -10.71 -8.38 10.26
N PRO A 71 -10.98 -8.81 11.51
CA PRO A 71 -9.99 -9.44 12.39
C PRO A 71 -9.31 -10.68 11.79
N GLU A 72 -10.01 -11.44 10.95
CA GLU A 72 -9.50 -12.60 10.23
C GLU A 72 -8.32 -12.29 9.29
N ARG A 73 -8.13 -11.02 8.90
CA ARG A 73 -7.02 -10.56 8.05
C ARG A 73 -5.98 -9.73 8.80
N PHE A 74 -6.01 -9.72 10.13
CA PHE A 74 -4.99 -9.05 10.93
C PHE A 74 -3.62 -9.66 10.69
N CYS A 75 -2.60 -8.80 10.63
CA CYS A 75 -1.20 -9.22 10.71
C CYS A 75 -0.90 -9.76 12.11
N ASP A 76 0.25 -10.41 12.25
CA ASP A 76 0.63 -11.05 13.50
C ASP A 76 0.71 -10.05 14.66
N ASP A 77 1.28 -8.86 14.45
CA ASP A 77 1.32 -7.78 15.45
C ASP A 77 -0.08 -7.36 15.92
N CYS A 78 -1.04 -7.20 15.01
CA CYS A 78 -2.40 -6.81 15.37
C CYS A 78 -3.12 -7.94 16.12
N ARG A 79 -2.87 -9.20 15.76
CA ARG A 79 -3.42 -10.36 16.46
C ARG A 79 -2.85 -10.49 17.87
N GLU A 80 -1.56 -10.27 18.06
CA GLU A 80 -0.92 -10.28 19.37
C GLU A 80 -1.46 -9.17 20.28
N ARG A 81 -1.61 -7.95 19.76
CA ARG A 81 -2.20 -6.81 20.50
C ARG A 81 -3.62 -7.11 21.00
N VAL A 82 -4.48 -7.64 20.12
CA VAL A 82 -5.86 -8.02 20.47
C VAL A 82 -5.88 -9.16 21.49
N SER A 83 -5.00 -10.16 21.34
CA SER A 83 -4.88 -11.27 22.29
C SER A 83 -4.36 -10.81 23.65
N GLY A 84 -3.56 -9.74 23.67
CA GLY A 84 -3.12 -9.05 24.89
C GLY A 84 -4.18 -8.18 25.56
N GLY A 85 -5.41 -8.13 25.02
CA GLY A 85 -6.52 -7.34 25.55
C GLY A 85 -6.49 -5.87 25.16
N GLU A 86 -5.67 -5.48 24.18
CA GLU A 86 -5.61 -4.11 23.68
C GLU A 86 -6.75 -3.83 22.70
N ASN A 87 -7.44 -2.71 22.87
CA ASN A 87 -8.40 -2.21 21.90
C ASN A 87 -7.67 -1.46 20.78
N LEU A 88 -7.68 -2.02 19.57
CA LEU A 88 -7.08 -1.38 18.40
C LEU A 88 -7.88 -0.13 18.01
N SER A 89 -7.28 1.05 18.18
CA SER A 89 -7.85 2.29 17.66
C SER A 89 -7.80 2.31 16.13
N SER A 90 -8.88 2.73 15.48
CA SER A 90 -8.94 2.93 14.04
C SER A 90 -8.59 4.38 13.67
N ASN A 91 -7.95 4.56 12.53
CA ASN A 91 -7.72 5.85 11.90
C ASN A 91 -8.15 5.79 10.43
N HIS A 92 -8.55 6.95 9.88
CA HIS A 92 -8.73 7.11 8.44
C HIS A 92 -7.41 7.53 7.81
N ARG A 93 -7.11 6.96 6.64
CA ARG A 93 -5.91 7.27 5.86
C ARG A 93 -6.24 7.31 4.38
N THR A 94 -5.60 8.19 3.62
CA THR A 94 -5.66 8.15 2.16
C THR A 94 -4.94 6.93 1.60
N THR A 95 -5.34 6.46 0.42
CA THR A 95 -4.69 5.36 -0.28
C THR A 95 -3.22 5.69 -0.56
N ARG A 96 -2.32 4.77 -0.23
CA ARG A 96 -0.89 4.97 -0.43
C ARG A 96 -0.51 4.63 -1.87
N PHE A 97 0.22 5.52 -2.51
CA PHE A 97 0.93 5.21 -3.75
C PHE A 97 2.40 4.96 -3.43
N VAL A 98 2.90 3.78 -3.78
CA VAL A 98 4.28 3.38 -3.49
C VAL A 98 5.01 3.08 -4.79
N ASP A 99 6.14 3.76 -5.00
CA ASP A 99 7.02 3.53 -6.15
C ASP A 99 8.02 2.40 -5.82
N LEU A 100 8.05 1.35 -6.65
CA LEU A 100 9.05 0.28 -6.57
C LEU A 100 10.26 0.63 -7.45
N PRO A 101 11.45 0.88 -6.87
CA PRO A 101 12.63 1.18 -7.68
C PRO A 101 13.15 -0.07 -8.39
N VAL A 102 13.74 0.14 -9.58
CA VAL A 102 14.32 -0.95 -10.39
C VAL A 102 15.44 -1.68 -9.65
N SER A 103 16.18 -0.98 -8.80
CA SER A 103 17.27 -1.53 -7.98
C SER A 103 16.83 -2.01 -6.59
N ALA A 104 15.54 -2.29 -6.38
CA ALA A 104 15.06 -2.84 -5.12
C ALA A 104 15.61 -4.26 -4.90
N THR A 105 16.26 -4.50 -3.77
CA THR A 105 16.58 -5.85 -3.30
C THR A 105 15.32 -6.55 -2.80
N GLU A 106 15.31 -7.89 -2.81
CA GLU A 106 14.20 -8.69 -2.28
C GLU A 106 13.84 -8.27 -0.85
N ASP A 107 14.84 -8.18 0.01
CA ASP A 107 14.77 -7.65 1.38
C ASP A 107 14.02 -6.31 1.50
N ARG A 108 14.24 -5.39 0.56
CA ARG A 108 13.54 -4.09 0.56
C ARG A 108 12.07 -4.25 0.12
N VAL A 109 11.77 -5.23 -0.72
CA VAL A 109 10.42 -5.49 -1.23
C VAL A 109 9.57 -6.21 -0.21
N VAL A 110 10.05 -7.36 0.28
CA VAL A 110 9.29 -8.23 1.19
C VAL A 110 9.47 -7.83 2.66
N GLY A 111 10.62 -7.27 3.02
CA GLY A 111 11.03 -6.96 4.39
C GLY A 111 12.13 -7.89 4.89
N THR A 112 12.75 -7.54 6.01
CA THR A 112 13.86 -8.29 6.60
C THR A 112 13.56 -8.66 8.05
N LEU A 113 14.24 -9.70 8.55
CA LEU A 113 14.21 -10.06 9.96
C LEU A 113 15.53 -9.61 10.60
N ASP A 114 15.45 -8.81 11.66
CA ASP A 114 16.63 -8.42 12.45
C ASP A 114 17.06 -9.59 13.34
N ILE A 115 18.05 -10.34 12.85
CA ILE A 115 18.61 -11.52 13.52
C ILE A 115 19.35 -11.12 14.80
N GLU A 116 20.01 -9.96 14.83
CA GLU A 116 20.77 -9.54 16.02
C GLU A 116 19.85 -9.29 17.21
N VAL A 117 18.75 -8.58 16.97
CA VAL A 117 17.73 -8.33 18.00
C VAL A 117 17.08 -9.64 18.42
N ALA A 118 16.80 -10.54 17.47
CA ALA A 118 16.23 -11.85 17.77
C ALA A 118 17.13 -12.70 18.68
N ILE A 119 18.45 -12.68 18.46
CA ILE A 119 19.40 -13.44 19.29
C ILE A 119 19.58 -12.78 20.67
N LYS A 120 19.70 -11.45 20.74
CA LYS A 120 19.97 -10.73 22.01
C LYS A 120 18.76 -10.67 22.95
N THR A 121 17.55 -10.50 22.39
CA THR A 121 16.34 -10.24 23.18
C THR A 121 15.35 -11.41 23.16
N GLY A 122 15.57 -12.42 22.31
CA GLY A 122 14.62 -13.51 22.07
C GLY A 122 13.36 -13.08 21.32
N ARG A 123 13.23 -11.80 20.94
CA ARG A 123 12.06 -11.25 20.24
C ARG A 123 12.35 -11.06 18.76
N LYS A 124 11.48 -11.62 17.92
CA LYS A 124 11.56 -11.46 16.46
C LYS A 124 11.14 -10.03 16.10
N LYS A 125 12.06 -9.24 15.54
CA LYS A 125 11.74 -7.90 15.02
C LYS A 125 11.79 -7.95 13.49
N PHE A 126 10.63 -7.84 12.87
CA PHE A 126 10.50 -7.78 11.42
C PHE A 126 10.48 -6.33 10.95
N GLU A 127 11.28 -6.00 9.94
CA GLU A 127 11.29 -4.70 9.30
C GLU A 127 10.45 -4.77 8.00
N PRO A 128 9.29 -4.08 7.96
CA PRO A 128 8.37 -4.19 6.83
C PRO A 128 8.96 -3.58 5.56
N GLY A 129 8.83 -4.31 4.44
CA GLY A 129 9.26 -3.86 3.13
C GLY A 129 8.26 -2.94 2.41
N VAL A 130 8.56 -2.66 1.14
CA VAL A 130 7.73 -1.83 0.24
C VAL A 130 6.31 -2.40 0.11
N LEU A 131 6.14 -3.72 0.08
CA LEU A 131 4.82 -4.35 -0.04
C LEU A 131 3.93 -4.11 1.19
N ALA A 132 4.52 -4.04 2.39
CA ALA A 132 3.77 -3.72 3.59
C ALA A 132 3.21 -2.28 3.53
N ALA A 133 4.02 -1.35 3.03
CA ALA A 133 3.60 0.04 2.83
C ALA A 133 2.55 0.20 1.73
N ALA A 134 2.57 -0.68 0.71
CA ALA A 134 1.64 -0.69 -0.41
C ALA A 134 0.30 -1.35 -0.09
N ASN A 135 0.15 -1.96 1.09
CA ASN A 135 -1.10 -2.60 1.44
C ASN A 135 -2.23 -1.57 1.72
N ARG A 136 -3.38 -1.89 1.10
CA ARG A 136 -4.69 -1.24 1.12
C ARG A 136 -4.83 -0.02 0.21
#